data_AF-A0A9P6XNQ6-F1
#
_entry.id   AF-A0A9P6XNQ6-F1
#
_cell.length_a   1.000
_cell.length_b   1.000
_cell.length_c   1.000
_cell.angle_alpha   90.00
_cell.angle_beta   90.00
_cell.angle_gamma   90.00
#
_symmetry.space_group_name_H-M   'P 1'
#
loop_
_entity.id
_entity.type
_entity.pdbx_description
1 polymer ?
#
loop_
_entity_poly.entity_id
_entity_poly.type
_entity_poly.pdbx_seq_one_letter_code
_entity_poly.pdbx_strand_id
1 'polypeptide(L)'
;MEHVPGVLTSTLSKHKGLYTPKRTRGHAGKKTTISSTTKNYLKRELVNGSLKTAKDVWSYLNSIGHKIGYFGTVKMLHSMGFDTQIKKKKPLLKKCHMEARLKWAKAHKD
;
A
#
# COMPACT_ATOMS: atom_id res chain seq x y z
N MET A 1 12.45 -34.72 -29.50
CA MET A 1 11.57 -34.70 -28.32
C MET A 1 10.59 -35.83 -28.53
N GLU A 2 10.64 -36.84 -27.66
CA GLU A 2 9.69 -37.95 -27.71
C GLU A 2 8.26 -37.41 -27.57
N HIS A 3 7.36 -37.89 -28.42
CA HIS A 3 5.96 -37.49 -28.42
C HIS A 3 5.24 -38.16 -27.24
N VAL A 4 4.73 -37.35 -26.30
CA VAL A 4 3.93 -37.85 -25.18
C VAL A 4 2.46 -37.91 -25.61
N PRO A 5 1.83 -39.09 -25.65
CA PRO A 5 0.42 -39.22 -26.02
C PRO A 5 -0.47 -38.37 -25.11
N GLY A 6 -1.42 -37.64 -25.69
CA GLY A 6 -2.35 -36.79 -24.94
C GLY A 6 -1.81 -35.40 -24.55
N VAL A 7 -0.56 -35.07 -24.90
CA VAL A 7 0.02 -33.76 -24.64
C VAL A 7 0.43 -33.09 -25.95
N LEU A 8 -0.09 -31.90 -26.19
CA LEU A 8 0.29 -31.09 -27.34
C LEU A 8 1.80 -30.75 -27.28
N THR A 9 2.46 -30.82 -28.43
CA THR A 9 3.88 -30.42 -28.58
C THR A 9 4.13 -28.98 -28.13
N SER A 10 3.14 -28.09 -28.29
CA SER A 10 3.18 -26.71 -27.79
C SER A 10 3.24 -26.62 -26.26
N THR A 11 2.60 -27.56 -25.56
CA THR A 11 2.66 -27.66 -24.09
C THR A 11 4.03 -28.14 -23.63
N LEU A 12 4.60 -29.16 -24.28
CA LEU A 12 5.96 -29.65 -23.99
C LEU A 12 7.01 -28.56 -24.23
N SER A 13 6.85 -27.79 -25.32
CA SER A 13 7.72 -26.64 -25.64
C SER A 13 7.63 -25.53 -24.58
N LYS A 14 6.42 -25.14 -24.16
CA LYS A 14 6.21 -24.17 -23.07
C LYS A 14 6.80 -24.66 -21.74
N HIS A 15 6.63 -25.94 -21.43
CA HIS A 15 7.11 -26.55 -20.20
C HIS A 15 8.64 -26.61 -20.17
N LYS A 16 9.30 -27.00 -21.27
CA LYS A 16 10.76 -26.90 -21.41
C LYS A 16 11.24 -25.45 -21.22
N GLY A 17 10.49 -24.49 -21.76
CA GLY A 17 10.76 -23.07 -21.57
C GLY A 17 10.52 -22.55 -20.14
N LEU A 18 9.92 -23.31 -19.22
CA LEU A 18 9.83 -22.94 -17.79
C LEU A 18 11.16 -23.18 -17.05
N TYR A 19 11.91 -24.19 -17.46
CA TYR A 19 13.17 -24.61 -16.83
C TYR A 19 14.41 -24.05 -17.54
N THR A 20 14.25 -23.17 -18.53
CA THR A 20 15.37 -22.49 -19.18
C THR A 20 15.86 -21.31 -18.33
N PRO A 21 17.16 -21.27 -17.95
CA PRO A 21 17.71 -20.26 -17.03
C PRO A 21 17.69 -18.82 -17.58
N LYS A 22 17.61 -18.63 -18.90
CA LYS A 22 17.56 -17.32 -19.56
C LYS A 22 16.14 -16.77 -19.76
N ARG A 23 15.11 -17.34 -19.13
CA ARG A 23 13.74 -16.86 -19.29
C ARG A 23 13.56 -15.51 -18.60
N THR A 24 13.47 -14.43 -19.39
CA THR A 24 12.96 -13.15 -18.89
C THR A 24 11.46 -13.33 -18.59
N ARG A 25 11.08 -13.33 -17.32
CA ARG A 25 9.66 -13.30 -16.94
C ARG A 25 9.09 -12.01 -17.52
N GLY A 26 8.14 -12.12 -18.46
CA GLY A 26 7.40 -10.94 -18.93
C GLY A 26 6.76 -10.22 -17.74
N HIS A 27 6.56 -8.90 -17.85
CA HIS A 27 5.90 -8.13 -16.81
C HIS A 27 4.56 -8.76 -16.45
N ALA A 28 4.53 -9.47 -15.32
CA ALA A 28 3.34 -10.14 -14.85
C ALA A 28 2.42 -9.10 -14.21
N GLY A 29 1.17 -9.05 -14.65
CA GLY A 29 0.12 -8.26 -14.02
C GLY A 29 -0.25 -6.95 -14.73
N LYS A 30 -1.33 -6.34 -14.23
CA LYS A 30 -1.87 -5.08 -14.73
C LYS A 30 -0.96 -3.92 -14.29
N LYS A 31 -0.64 -3.00 -15.23
CA LYS A 31 0.07 -1.77 -14.91
C LYS A 31 -0.69 -0.98 -13.84
N THR A 32 0.03 -0.40 -12.88
CA THR A 32 -0.59 0.41 -11.83
C THR A 32 -1.15 1.70 -12.43
N THR A 33 -2.40 2.04 -12.08
CA THR A 33 -3.05 3.29 -12.53
C THR A 33 -2.34 4.54 -12.04
N ILE A 34 -1.68 4.45 -10.88
CA ILE A 34 -0.99 5.55 -10.22
C ILE A 34 0.51 5.29 -10.19
N SER A 35 1.29 6.30 -10.58
CA SER A 35 2.76 6.25 -10.57
C SER A 35 3.32 6.21 -9.14
N SER A 36 4.56 5.75 -8.99
CA SER A 36 5.28 5.84 -7.70
C SER A 36 5.45 7.29 -7.24
N THR A 37 5.69 8.22 -8.16
CA THR A 37 5.84 9.66 -7.87
C THR A 37 4.57 10.23 -7.24
N THR A 38 3.40 9.96 -7.82
CA THR A 38 2.11 10.41 -7.28
C THR A 38 1.86 9.79 -5.90
N LYS A 39 2.21 8.52 -5.70
CA LYS A 39 2.09 7.86 -4.38
C LYS A 39 2.98 8.51 -3.33
N ASN A 40 4.21 8.88 -3.68
CA ASN A 40 5.14 9.55 -2.76
C ASN A 40 4.64 10.94 -2.37
N TYR A 41 4.09 11.70 -3.33
CA TYR A 41 3.43 12.97 -3.05
C TYR A 41 2.26 12.78 -2.07
N LEU A 42 1.36 11.85 -2.35
CA LEU A 42 0.21 11.57 -1.49
C LEU A 42 0.63 11.15 -0.08
N LYS A 43 1.67 10.32 0.06
CA LYS A 43 2.24 9.96 1.36
C LYS A 43 2.61 11.20 2.18
N ARG A 44 3.28 12.17 1.56
CA ARG A 44 3.66 13.42 2.22
C ARG A 44 2.45 14.24 2.64
N GLU A 45 1.47 14.39 1.76
CA GLU A 45 0.24 15.13 2.06
C GLU A 45 -0.60 14.49 3.18
N LEU A 46 -0.66 13.15 3.22
CA LEU A 46 -1.31 12.41 4.31
C LEU A 46 -0.58 12.56 5.65
N VAL A 47 0.76 12.53 5.65
CA VAL A 47 1.56 12.72 6.86
C VAL A 47 1.46 14.16 7.38
N ASN A 48 1.47 15.14 6.47
CA ASN A 48 1.29 16.55 6.81
C ASN A 48 -0.15 16.87 7.26
N GLY A 49 -1.12 16.00 6.94
CA GLY A 49 -2.52 16.14 7.33
C GLY A 49 -3.34 17.08 6.43
N SER A 50 -2.82 17.44 5.25
CA SER A 50 -3.58 18.20 4.24
C SER A 50 -4.67 17.33 3.60
N LEU A 51 -4.39 16.05 3.36
CA LEU A 51 -5.36 15.04 2.96
C LEU A 51 -5.66 14.13 4.14
N LYS A 52 -6.89 14.20 4.67
CA LYS A 52 -7.26 13.51 5.92
C LYS A 52 -8.00 12.21 5.66
N THR A 53 -8.86 12.17 4.66
CA THR A 53 -9.72 11.02 4.39
C THR A 53 -9.42 10.37 3.05
N ALA A 54 -9.77 9.10 2.91
CA ALA A 54 -9.71 8.41 1.62
C ALA A 54 -10.58 9.09 0.55
N LYS A 55 -11.66 9.77 0.96
CA LYS A 55 -12.52 10.54 0.07
C LYS A 55 -11.81 11.79 -0.45
N ASP A 56 -11.07 12.50 0.40
CA ASP A 56 -10.26 13.67 -0.02
C ASP A 56 -9.19 13.24 -1.03
N VAL A 57 -8.51 12.12 -0.76
CA VAL A 57 -7.51 11.55 -1.67
C VAL A 57 -8.15 11.16 -3.00
N TRP A 58 -9.33 10.52 -2.98
CA TRP A 58 -10.05 10.14 -4.19
C TRP A 58 -10.47 11.36 -5.01
N SER A 59 -11.04 12.39 -4.36
CA SER A 59 -11.41 13.65 -5.01
C SER A 59 -10.20 14.35 -5.62
N TYR A 60 -9.06 14.38 -4.91
CA TYR A 60 -7.80 14.94 -5.43
C TYR A 60 -7.28 14.16 -6.64
N LEU A 61 -7.29 12.82 -6.58
CA LEU A 61 -6.85 11.99 -7.70
C LEU A 61 -7.72 12.20 -8.95
N ASN A 62 -9.04 12.36 -8.77
CA ASN A 62 -9.93 12.68 -9.88
C ASN A 62 -9.69 14.09 -10.43
N SER A 63 -9.41 15.09 -9.58
CA SER A 63 -9.17 16.47 -10.03
C SER A 63 -7.90 16.60 -10.87
N ILE A 64 -6.87 15.79 -10.58
CA ILE A 64 -5.63 15.74 -11.37
C ILE A 64 -5.72 14.79 -12.59
N GLY A 65 -6.90 14.21 -12.85
CA GLY A 65 -7.18 13.41 -14.05
C GLY A 65 -6.91 11.91 -13.92
N HIS A 66 -6.62 11.38 -12.73
CA HIS A 66 -6.53 9.94 -12.54
C HIS A 66 -7.93 9.32 -12.41
N LYS A 67 -8.32 8.52 -13.41
CA LYS A 67 -9.58 7.74 -13.39
C LYS A 67 -9.44 6.55 -12.44
N ILE A 68 -9.63 6.78 -11.14
CA ILE A 68 -9.59 5.74 -10.10
C ILE A 68 -10.90 5.72 -9.32
N GLY A 69 -11.45 4.52 -9.10
CA GLY A 69 -12.60 4.36 -8.22
C GLY A 69 -12.23 4.58 -6.75
N TYR A 70 -13.23 4.89 -5.92
CA TYR A 70 -13.04 5.06 -4.48
C TYR A 70 -12.36 3.84 -3.83
N PHE A 71 -12.85 2.63 -4.09
CA PHE A 71 -12.25 1.40 -3.56
C PHE A 71 -10.81 1.15 -4.07
N GLY A 72 -10.51 1.57 -5.30
CA GLY A 72 -9.14 1.55 -5.82
C GLY A 72 -8.21 2.47 -5.03
N THR A 73 -8.72 3.62 -4.60
CA THR A 73 -8.01 4.57 -3.74
C THR A 73 -7.75 3.99 -2.36
N VAL A 74 -8.76 3.34 -1.74
CA VAL A 74 -8.59 2.66 -0.43
C VAL A 74 -7.52 1.57 -0.51
N LYS A 75 -7.59 0.71 -1.54
CA LYS A 75 -6.57 -0.33 -1.76
C LYS A 75 -5.17 0.25 -1.96
N MET A 76 -5.08 1.37 -2.67
CA MET A 76 -3.82 2.10 -2.82
C MET A 76 -3.30 2.63 -1.48
N LEU A 77 -4.15 3.19 -0.62
CA LEU A 77 -3.77 3.68 0.71
C LEU A 77 -3.23 2.54 1.60
N HIS A 78 -3.90 1.39 1.62
CA HIS A 78 -3.40 0.21 2.33
C HIS A 78 -2.03 -0.25 1.78
N SER A 79 -1.85 -0.26 0.46
CA SER A 79 -0.55 -0.59 -0.15
C SER A 79 0.58 0.39 0.21
N MET A 80 0.23 1.58 0.69
CA MET A 80 1.16 2.61 1.15
C MET A 80 1.41 2.56 2.67
N GLY A 81 0.72 1.67 3.40
CA GLY A 81 0.80 1.54 4.86
C GLY A 81 -0.17 2.44 5.63
N PHE A 82 -1.16 3.05 4.97
CA PHE A 82 -2.19 3.85 5.64
C PHE A 82 -3.41 2.99 5.92
N ASP A 83 -3.39 2.33 7.08
CA ASP A 83 -4.54 1.57 7.57
C ASP A 83 -5.46 2.47 8.40
N THR A 84 -6.77 2.33 8.22
CA THR A 84 -7.74 3.02 9.05
C THR A 84 -7.81 2.34 10.42
N GLN A 85 -7.43 3.04 11.49
CA GLN A 85 -7.65 2.57 12.84
C GLN A 85 -8.79 3.37 13.50
N ILE A 86 -9.62 2.66 14.27
CA ILE A 86 -10.58 3.31 15.15
C ILE A 86 -9.78 4.13 16.17
N LYS A 87 -10.06 5.44 16.22
CA LYS A 87 -9.43 6.34 17.18
C LYS A 87 -9.70 5.84 18.60
N LYS A 88 -8.64 5.43 19.30
CA LYS A 88 -8.74 5.04 20.72
C LYS A 88 -9.10 6.27 21.54
N LYS A 89 -10.16 6.17 22.35
CA LYS A 89 -10.56 7.22 23.30
C LYS A 89 -9.42 7.42 24.30
N LYS A 90 -8.86 8.63 24.34
CA LYS A 90 -7.87 9.04 25.33
C LYS A 90 -8.47 10.16 26.18
N PRO A 91 -8.28 10.14 27.51
CA PRO A 91 -8.71 11.25 28.36
C PRO A 91 -7.92 12.51 27.97
N LEU A 92 -8.59 13.66 28.02
CA LEU A 92 -7.94 14.94 27.78
C LEU A 92 -7.02 15.25 28.97
N LEU A 93 -5.71 15.29 28.74
CA LEU A 93 -4.73 15.61 29.77
C LEU A 93 -4.31 17.07 29.66
N LYS A 94 -4.42 17.80 30.77
CA LYS A 94 -3.82 19.12 30.90
C LYS A 94 -2.30 18.98 31.11
N LYS A 95 -1.57 20.06 30.88
CA LYS A 95 -0.10 20.12 31.04
C LYS A 95 0.35 19.63 32.43
N CYS A 96 -0.30 20.10 33.49
CA CYS A 96 -0.03 19.66 34.86
C CYS A 96 -0.16 18.14 35.05
N HIS A 97 -1.19 17.50 34.46
CA HIS A 97 -1.37 16.05 34.53
C HIS A 97 -0.25 15.31 33.78
N MET A 98 0.19 15.82 32.63
CA MET A 98 1.27 15.23 31.85
C MET A 98 2.60 15.28 32.61
N GLU A 99 2.91 16.42 33.24
CA GLU A 99 4.12 16.60 34.05
C GLU A 99 4.15 15.69 35.28
N ALA A 100 3.03 15.59 36.00
CA ALA A 100 2.90 14.71 37.15
C ALA A 100 3.12 13.23 36.77
N ARG A 101 2.50 12.78 35.66
CA ARG A 101 2.68 11.41 35.16
C ARG A 101 4.11 11.13 34.74
N LEU A 102 4.77 12.10 34.07
CA LEU A 102 6.16 11.95 33.67
C LEU A 102 7.10 11.87 34.88
N LYS A 103 6.88 12.71 35.90
CA LYS A 103 7.66 12.69 37.15
C LYS A 103 7.54 11.34 37.86
N TRP A 104 6.32 10.82 37.98
CA TRP A 104 6.08 9.52 38.59
C TRP A 104 6.76 8.38 37.83
N ALA A 105 6.63 8.37 36.49
CA ALA A 105 7.24 7.35 35.64
C ALA A 105 8.77 7.36 35.70
N LYS A 106 9.40 8.54 35.79
CA LYS A 106 10.85 8.65 35.97
C LYS A 106 11.33 8.16 37.34
N ALA A 107 10.55 8.40 38.39
CA ALA A 107 10.89 8.01 39.75
C ALA A 107 10.80 6.49 40.00
N HIS A 108 9.97 5.79 39.22
CA HIS A 108 9.75 4.34 39.31
C HIS A 108 10.20 3.63 38.03
N LYS A 109 11.24 4.16 37.40
CA LYS A 109 11.87 3.52 36.25
C LYS A 109 12.97 2.61 36.78
N ASP A 110 12.77 1.30 36.67
CA ASP A 110 13.81 0.29 36.93
C ASP A 110 15.02 0.50 36.01
#